data_AF-A0A2R6H4A4-F1
#
_entry.id   AF-A0A2R6H4A4-F1
#
_cell.length_a   1.000
_cell.length_b   1.000
_cell.length_c   1.000
_cell.angle_alpha   90.00
_cell.angle_beta   90.00
_cell.angle_gamma   90.00
#
_symmetry.space_group_name_H-M   'P 1'
#
loop_
_entity.id
_entity.type
_entity.pdbx_description
1 polymer ?
#
loop_
_entity_poly.entity_id
_entity_poly.type
_entity_poly.pdbx_seq_one_letter_code
_entity_poly.pdbx_strand_id
1 'polypeptide(L)'
;MVAARRGTGSQRLTDKLPLLEGAVGGAVAYVVGLILTFLLLTVDGEYEFSNAEFGDVGTLDEVGWFFYSSHFANVEISGSVIGQSESTTRNVVSNSSTQIPEPVFYLVPIVILVAVSYVVVASLDMWNPTPADCAQAGMTIVLGYLPLALVGIFLFSASATVPGAEASISPDLLSSTLLVGLLFPLLFGAIGGVLYSQTG
;
A
#
# COMPACT_ATOMS: atom_id res chain seq x y z
N MET A 1 -27.28 50.88 -0.93
CA MET A 1 -27.67 49.77 -1.83
C MET A 1 -26.75 48.60 -1.55
N VAL A 2 -27.26 47.58 -0.88
CA VAL A 2 -26.52 46.36 -0.53
C VAL A 2 -26.51 45.47 -1.77
N ALA A 3 -25.34 45.27 -2.38
CA ALA A 3 -25.17 44.29 -3.43
C ALA A 3 -25.12 42.90 -2.78
N ALA A 4 -26.18 42.13 -3.01
CA ALA A 4 -26.29 40.74 -2.58
C ALA A 4 -25.18 39.90 -3.24
N ARG A 5 -24.27 39.33 -2.42
CA ARG A 5 -23.40 38.23 -2.84
C ARG A 5 -24.27 36.99 -3.06
N ARG A 6 -24.65 36.73 -4.32
CA ARG A 6 -25.21 35.45 -4.76
C ARG A 6 -24.07 34.55 -5.22
N GLY A 7 -24.03 33.33 -4.69
CA GLY A 7 -23.23 32.25 -5.26
C GLY A 7 -22.64 31.27 -4.26
N THR A 8 -23.42 30.75 -3.31
CA THR A 8 -23.13 29.44 -2.71
C THR A 8 -23.42 28.36 -3.76
N GLY A 9 -22.60 28.33 -4.82
CA GLY A 9 -22.49 27.15 -5.66
C GLY A 9 -21.84 26.06 -4.83
N SER A 10 -22.38 24.85 -4.85
CA SER A 10 -21.75 23.70 -4.23
C SER A 10 -20.37 23.51 -4.88
N GLN A 11 -19.32 24.06 -4.27
CA GLN A 11 -17.96 23.76 -4.68
C GLN A 11 -17.80 22.25 -4.55
N ARG A 12 -17.51 21.59 -5.66
CA ARG A 12 -17.37 20.13 -5.67
C ARG A 12 -16.18 19.80 -4.78
N LEU A 13 -16.20 18.63 -4.13
CA LEU A 13 -15.05 18.17 -3.34
C LEU A 13 -13.76 18.13 -4.18
N THR A 14 -13.90 17.91 -5.49
CA THR A 14 -12.83 18.01 -6.51
C THR A 14 -12.20 19.40 -6.65
N ASP A 15 -12.94 20.46 -6.33
CA ASP A 15 -12.45 21.84 -6.44
C ASP A 15 -11.65 22.25 -5.19
N LYS A 16 -11.72 21.45 -4.12
CA LYS A 16 -11.07 21.68 -2.83
C LYS A 16 -9.92 20.73 -2.55
N LEU A 17 -9.97 19.52 -3.10
CA LEU A 17 -8.98 18.48 -2.87
C LEU A 17 -8.34 18.03 -4.19
N PRO A 18 -7.02 17.82 -4.22
CA PRO A 18 -6.26 17.38 -5.39
C PRO A 18 -6.50 15.89 -5.65
N LEU A 19 -7.69 15.54 -6.15
CA LEU A 19 -8.09 14.13 -6.28
C LEU A 19 -7.29 13.41 -7.37
N LEU A 20 -6.98 14.09 -8.47
CA LEU A 20 -6.27 13.50 -9.60
C LEU A 20 -4.78 13.34 -9.27
N GLU A 21 -4.14 14.39 -8.78
CA GLU A 21 -2.74 14.41 -8.38
C GLU A 21 -2.50 13.42 -7.24
N GLY A 22 -3.43 13.38 -6.29
CA GLY A 22 -3.50 12.36 -5.24
C GLY A 22 -3.56 10.95 -5.82
N ALA A 23 -4.54 10.65 -6.66
CA ALA A 23 -4.69 9.32 -7.25
C ALA A 23 -3.45 8.88 -8.04
N VAL A 24 -2.86 9.77 -8.86
CA VAL A 24 -1.62 9.48 -9.58
C VAL A 24 -0.46 9.24 -8.59
N GLY A 25 -0.30 10.10 -7.59
CA GLY A 25 0.72 9.95 -6.56
C GLY A 25 0.58 8.64 -5.79
N GLY A 26 -0.63 8.28 -5.38
CA GLY A 26 -0.93 7.01 -4.73
C GLY A 26 -0.56 5.80 -5.58
N ALA A 27 -0.89 5.84 -6.87
CA ALA A 27 -0.52 4.77 -7.79
C ALA A 27 1.00 4.66 -7.95
N VAL A 28 1.70 5.78 -8.07
CA VAL A 28 3.17 5.83 -8.12
C VAL A 28 3.77 5.27 -6.84
N ALA A 29 3.28 5.68 -5.66
CA ALA A 29 3.76 5.20 -4.38
C ALA A 29 3.63 3.68 -4.24
N TYR A 30 2.49 3.11 -4.66
CA TYR A 30 2.27 1.66 -4.63
C TYR A 30 3.30 0.92 -5.50
N VAL A 31 3.46 1.36 -6.75
CA VAL A 31 4.37 0.72 -7.72
C VAL A 31 5.83 0.87 -7.28
N VAL A 32 6.24 2.05 -6.83
CA VAL A 32 7.60 2.29 -6.33
C VAL A 32 7.89 1.46 -5.09
N GLY A 33 6.91 1.33 -4.19
CA GLY A 33 7.01 0.44 -3.02
C GLY A 33 7.23 -1.00 -3.40
N LEU A 34 6.42 -1.52 -4.33
CA LEU A 34 6.55 -2.89 -4.84
C LEU A 34 7.92 -3.13 -5.50
N ILE A 35 8.39 -2.19 -6.32
CA ILE A 35 9.71 -2.26 -6.98
C ILE A 35 10.82 -2.26 -5.93
N LEU A 36 10.76 -1.38 -4.92
CA LEU A 36 11.78 -1.34 -3.88
C LEU A 36 11.80 -2.61 -3.03
N THR A 37 10.64 -3.18 -2.71
CA THR A 37 10.57 -4.49 -2.05
C THR A 37 11.23 -5.57 -2.91
N PHE A 38 10.93 -5.63 -4.21
CA PHE A 38 11.59 -6.56 -5.13
C PHE A 38 13.10 -6.39 -5.15
N LEU A 39 13.58 -5.14 -5.25
CA LEU A 39 15.01 -4.84 -5.26
C LEU A 39 15.68 -5.26 -3.94
N LEU A 40 15.07 -4.99 -2.79
CA LEU A 40 15.61 -5.42 -1.49
C LEU A 40 15.75 -6.93 -1.41
N LEU A 41 14.71 -7.68 -1.79
CA LEU A 41 14.77 -9.15 -1.79
C LEU A 41 15.80 -9.67 -2.80
N THR A 42 15.95 -9.02 -3.95
CA THR A 42 16.91 -9.43 -4.98
C THR A 42 18.36 -9.22 -4.56
N VAL A 43 18.65 -8.19 -3.77
CA VAL A 43 20.02 -7.90 -3.28
C VAL A 43 20.33 -8.55 -1.93
N ASP A 44 19.32 -9.13 -1.27
CA ASP A 44 19.49 -9.89 -0.05
C ASP A 44 20.17 -11.24 -0.37
N GLY A 45 21.38 -11.45 0.15
CA GLY A 45 22.17 -12.64 -0.17
C GLY A 45 21.70 -13.92 0.53
N GLU A 46 20.79 -13.81 1.51
CA GLU A 46 20.23 -14.95 2.25
C GLU A 46 18.80 -15.29 1.80
N TYR A 47 18.14 -14.36 1.09
CA TYR A 47 16.81 -14.60 0.56
C TYR A 47 16.86 -15.34 -0.77
N GLU A 48 16.34 -16.56 -0.79
CA GLU A 48 16.16 -17.33 -2.02
C GLU A 48 14.68 -17.37 -2.38
N PHE A 49 14.33 -16.84 -3.54
CA PHE A 49 12.99 -17.02 -4.10
C PHE A 49 12.70 -18.51 -4.30
N SER A 50 11.51 -18.94 -3.93
CA SER A 50 11.09 -20.31 -4.12
C SER A 50 11.08 -20.64 -5.61
N ASN A 51 11.81 -21.70 -5.99
CA ASN A 51 11.71 -22.31 -7.32
C ASN A 51 10.79 -23.54 -7.26
N ALA A 52 9.73 -23.50 -6.46
CA ALA A 52 8.85 -24.65 -6.28
C ALA A 52 8.21 -25.03 -7.63
N GLU A 53 8.73 -26.10 -8.26
CA GLU A 53 8.12 -26.72 -9.45
C GLU A 53 6.73 -27.34 -9.16
N PHE A 54 6.35 -27.41 -7.88
CA PHE A 54 5.07 -27.90 -7.38
C PHE A 54 4.26 -26.77 -6.73
N GLY A 55 3.65 -25.94 -7.57
CA GLY A 55 2.77 -24.84 -7.18
C GLY A 55 3.00 -23.60 -8.05
N ASP A 56 1.96 -22.83 -8.34
CA ASP A 56 2.03 -21.62 -9.17
C ASP A 56 2.58 -20.42 -8.38
N VAL A 57 3.52 -20.65 -7.44
CA VAL A 57 4.14 -19.60 -6.63
C VAL A 57 5.27 -18.97 -7.44
N GLY A 58 5.04 -17.77 -7.93
CA GLY A 58 6.04 -16.98 -8.64
C GLY A 58 6.78 -16.01 -7.73
N THR A 59 7.91 -15.52 -8.23
CA THR A 59 8.67 -14.41 -7.62
C THR A 59 7.79 -13.22 -7.26
N LEU A 60 6.80 -12.88 -8.10
CA LEU A 60 5.91 -11.75 -7.86
C LEU A 60 4.97 -11.98 -6.68
N ASP A 61 4.55 -13.21 -6.42
CA ASP A 61 3.70 -13.53 -5.27
C ASP A 61 4.46 -13.27 -3.97
N GLU A 62 5.70 -13.77 -3.88
CA GLU A 62 6.57 -13.55 -2.71
C GLU A 62 6.87 -12.08 -2.47
N VAL A 63 7.20 -11.33 -3.54
CA VAL A 63 7.39 -9.87 -3.46
C VAL A 63 6.13 -9.20 -2.94
N GLY A 64 4.96 -9.58 -3.46
CA GLY A 64 3.67 -9.10 -3.00
C GLY A 64 3.45 -9.37 -1.52
N TRP A 65 3.71 -10.59 -1.07
CA TRP A 65 3.59 -10.98 0.33
C TRP A 65 4.48 -10.14 1.25
N PHE A 66 5.75 -9.93 0.88
CA PHE A 66 6.65 -9.03 1.61
C PHE A 66 6.15 -7.59 1.62
N PHE A 67 5.68 -7.09 0.47
CA PHE A 67 5.19 -5.72 0.34
C PHE A 67 3.97 -5.48 1.24
N TYR A 68 3.01 -6.41 1.26
CA TYR A 68 1.83 -6.32 2.14
C TYR A 68 2.24 -6.46 3.61
N SER A 69 3.11 -7.41 3.94
CA SER A 69 3.63 -7.58 5.30
C SER A 69 4.47 -6.40 5.80
N SER A 70 5.10 -5.63 4.90
CA SER A 70 5.78 -4.37 5.23
C SER A 70 4.82 -3.29 5.75
N HIS A 71 3.52 -3.43 5.49
CA HIS A 71 2.46 -2.58 6.07
C HIS A 71 1.81 -3.21 7.31
N PHE A 72 2.44 -4.23 7.90
CA PHE A 72 1.88 -5.07 8.96
C PHE A 72 0.65 -5.89 8.56
N ALA A 73 0.31 -6.01 7.27
CA ALA A 73 -0.74 -6.93 6.83
C ALA A 73 -0.26 -8.38 6.90
N ASN A 74 -1.18 -9.28 7.23
CA ASN A 74 -0.86 -10.70 7.28
C ASN A 74 -1.03 -11.32 5.89
N VAL A 75 -0.35 -12.45 5.70
CA VAL A 75 -0.58 -13.38 4.61
C VAL A 75 -1.30 -14.59 5.18
N GLU A 76 -2.42 -14.94 4.56
CA GLU A 76 -3.21 -16.11 4.86
C GLU A 76 -2.67 -17.31 4.08
N ILE A 77 -2.51 -18.42 4.78
CA ILE A 77 -2.17 -19.72 4.22
C ILE A 77 -3.34 -20.63 4.57
N SER A 78 -4.03 -21.06 3.53
CA SER A 78 -5.23 -21.89 3.64
C SER A 78 -4.99 -23.22 2.94
N GLY A 79 -5.44 -24.30 3.56
CA GLY A 79 -5.30 -25.65 3.06
C GLY A 79 -6.57 -26.46 3.31
N SER A 80 -6.91 -27.36 2.39
CA SER A 80 -7.99 -28.32 2.61
C SER A 80 -7.59 -29.70 2.14
N VAL A 81 -8.03 -30.73 2.87
CA VAL A 81 -7.82 -32.14 2.54
C VAL A 81 -9.09 -32.91 2.87
N ILE A 82 -9.69 -33.56 1.85
CA ILE A 82 -10.88 -34.42 1.99
C ILE A 82 -11.96 -33.77 2.89
N GLY A 83 -12.33 -32.53 2.57
CA GLY A 83 -13.41 -31.80 3.26
C GLY A 83 -13.07 -31.23 4.64
N GLN A 84 -11.82 -31.33 5.11
CA GLN A 84 -11.32 -30.59 6.26
C GLN A 84 -10.50 -29.39 5.79
N SER A 85 -10.76 -28.21 6.33
CA SER A 85 -10.05 -26.97 5.99
C SER A 85 -9.35 -26.40 7.21
N GLU A 86 -8.11 -25.96 7.02
CA GLU A 86 -7.31 -25.22 7.99
C GLU A 86 -6.82 -23.92 7.37
N SER A 87 -6.75 -22.87 8.18
CA SER A 87 -6.23 -21.57 7.76
C SER A 87 -5.39 -20.98 8.88
N THR A 88 -4.26 -20.39 8.50
CA THR A 88 -3.37 -19.68 9.40
C THR A 88 -2.95 -18.36 8.78
N THR A 89 -2.63 -17.38 9.61
CA THR A 89 -2.14 -16.07 9.15
C THR A 89 -0.80 -15.77 9.78
N ARG A 90 0.10 -15.17 9.00
CA ARG A 90 1.41 -14.72 9.49
C ARG A 90 1.89 -13.49 8.74
N ASN A 91 2.75 -12.71 9.38
CA ASN A 91 3.46 -11.63 8.72
C ASN A 91 4.76 -12.19 8.11
N VAL A 92 4.93 -12.06 6.79
CA VAL A 92 6.05 -12.68 6.08
C VAL A 92 7.38 -12.01 6.41
N VAL A 93 7.40 -10.69 6.65
CA VAL A 93 8.63 -9.96 7.02
C VAL A 93 9.21 -10.50 8.33
N SER A 94 8.38 -10.73 9.35
CA SER A 94 8.85 -11.23 10.66
C SER A 94 9.00 -12.75 10.77
N ASN A 95 8.64 -13.49 9.70
CA ASN A 95 8.70 -14.95 9.69
C ASN A 95 9.61 -15.51 8.58
N SER A 96 10.39 -14.64 7.92
CA SER A 96 11.34 -15.02 6.87
C SER A 96 12.77 -14.76 7.33
N SER A 97 13.70 -15.61 6.88
CA SER A 97 15.13 -15.37 7.08
C SER A 97 15.63 -14.45 5.98
N THR A 98 16.10 -13.26 6.36
CA THR A 98 16.63 -12.23 5.46
C THR A 98 17.91 -11.67 6.08
N GLN A 99 18.90 -11.35 5.26
CA GLN A 99 20.10 -10.65 5.71
C GLN A 99 19.78 -9.19 6.05
N ILE A 100 18.85 -8.59 5.32
CA ILE A 100 18.39 -7.22 5.54
C ILE A 100 17.51 -7.20 6.80
N PRO A 101 17.79 -6.32 7.79
CA PRO A 101 16.99 -6.27 9.01
C PRO A 101 15.51 -5.95 8.75
N GLU A 102 14.60 -6.68 9.42
CA GLU A 102 13.14 -6.47 9.32
C GLU A 102 12.69 -5.00 9.40
N PRO A 103 13.24 -4.13 10.29
CA PRO A 103 12.86 -2.72 10.35
C PRO A 103 13.02 -1.97 9.03
N VAL A 104 13.95 -2.38 8.17
CA VAL A 104 14.15 -1.76 6.86
C VAL A 104 12.91 -1.95 6.00
N PHE A 105 12.36 -3.16 5.94
CA PHE A 105 11.15 -3.45 5.16
C PHE A 105 9.95 -2.64 5.65
N TYR A 106 9.76 -2.52 6.97
CA TYR A 106 8.67 -1.69 7.52
C TYR A 106 8.83 -0.19 7.26
N LEU A 107 10.06 0.30 7.11
CA LEU A 107 10.33 1.72 6.81
C LEU A 107 10.09 2.08 5.34
N VAL A 108 10.26 1.13 4.41
CA VAL A 108 10.08 1.35 2.97
C VAL A 108 8.71 1.99 2.65
N PRO A 109 7.55 1.41 3.01
CA PRO A 109 6.26 2.00 2.67
C PRO A 109 6.05 3.36 3.36
N ILE A 110 6.55 3.53 4.58
CA ILE A 110 6.47 4.79 5.33
C ILE A 110 7.17 5.92 4.58
N VAL A 111 8.44 5.71 4.22
CA VAL A 111 9.26 6.73 3.56
C VAL A 111 8.69 7.08 2.19
N ILE A 112 8.24 6.09 1.42
CA ILE A 112 7.68 6.31 0.08
C ILE A 112 6.37 7.11 0.15
N LEU A 113 5.44 6.71 1.03
CA LEU A 113 4.15 7.41 1.16
C LEU A 113 4.34 8.85 1.62
N VAL A 114 5.23 9.09 2.59
CA VAL A 114 5.58 10.44 3.05
C VAL A 114 6.21 11.26 1.92
N ALA A 115 7.20 10.71 1.22
CA ALA A 115 7.93 11.42 0.16
C ALA A 115 7.03 11.74 -1.04
N VAL A 116 6.23 10.77 -1.50
CA VAL A 116 5.32 10.98 -2.63
C VAL A 116 4.22 11.97 -2.27
N SER A 117 3.62 11.86 -1.08
CA SER A 117 2.64 12.83 -0.61
C SER A 117 3.23 14.24 -0.51
N TYR A 118 4.43 14.39 0.04
CA TYR A 118 5.14 15.66 0.08
C TYR A 118 5.26 16.27 -1.32
N VAL A 119 5.70 15.48 -2.31
CA VAL A 119 5.85 15.93 -3.70
C VAL A 119 4.50 16.30 -4.33
N VAL A 120 3.46 15.51 -4.09
CA VAL A 120 2.09 15.82 -4.56
C VAL A 120 1.65 17.17 -4.00
N VAL A 121 1.73 17.38 -2.70
CA VAL A 121 1.29 18.63 -2.05
C VAL A 121 2.16 19.82 -2.48
N ALA A 122 3.47 19.61 -2.66
CA ALA A 122 4.39 20.63 -3.16
C ALA A 122 4.11 21.07 -4.61
N SER A 123 3.45 20.22 -5.39
CA SER A 123 3.07 20.53 -6.77
C SER A 123 1.78 21.35 -6.90
N LEU A 124 1.09 21.61 -5.78
CA LEU A 124 -0.20 22.29 -5.78
C LEU A 124 -0.06 23.80 -5.59
N ASP A 125 -0.81 24.56 -6.38
CA ASP A 125 -0.95 26.01 -6.22
C ASP A 125 -1.94 26.36 -5.10
N MET A 126 -1.52 26.13 -3.84
CA MET A 126 -2.33 26.46 -2.66
C MET A 126 -2.00 27.87 -2.13
N TRP A 127 -3.00 28.74 -2.03
CA TRP A 127 -2.83 30.08 -1.45
C TRP A 127 -3.01 30.06 0.06
N ASN A 128 -1.93 30.36 0.80
CA ASN A 128 -1.91 30.42 2.27
C ASN A 128 -2.55 29.19 2.95
N PRO A 129 -2.11 27.96 2.61
CA PRO A 129 -2.70 26.74 3.15
C PRO A 129 -2.39 26.58 4.64
N THR A 130 -3.36 26.08 5.41
CA THR A 130 -3.11 25.64 6.77
C THR A 130 -2.44 24.25 6.79
N PRO A 131 -1.81 23.83 7.89
CA PRO A 131 -1.33 22.45 8.02
C PRO A 131 -2.45 21.40 7.84
N ALA A 132 -3.68 21.73 8.23
CA ALA A 132 -4.83 20.85 8.04
C ALA A 132 -5.19 20.70 6.56
N ASP A 133 -5.12 21.78 5.77
CA ASP A 133 -5.37 21.72 4.33
C ASP A 133 -4.32 20.86 3.62
N CYS A 134 -3.04 21.00 4.01
CA CYS A 134 -1.97 20.18 3.47
C CYS A 134 -2.08 18.71 3.88
N ALA A 135 -2.50 18.42 5.11
CA ALA A 135 -2.79 17.06 5.55
C ALA A 135 -3.92 16.43 4.72
N GLN A 136 -5.00 17.18 4.48
CA GLN A 136 -6.12 16.72 3.66
C GLN A 136 -5.73 16.49 2.21
N ALA A 137 -4.92 17.37 1.63
CA ALA A 137 -4.34 17.19 0.30
C ALA A 137 -3.44 15.94 0.25
N GLY A 138 -2.59 15.73 1.25
CA GLY A 138 -1.71 14.55 1.30
C GLY A 138 -2.46 13.23 1.45
N MET A 139 -3.60 13.21 2.15
CA MET A 139 -4.44 12.02 2.27
C MET A 139 -5.07 11.56 0.95
N THR A 140 -5.15 12.42 -0.09
CA THR A 140 -5.80 12.04 -1.35
C THR A 140 -5.03 10.96 -2.11
N ILE A 141 -3.77 10.66 -1.74
CA ILE A 141 -3.02 9.53 -2.30
C ILE A 141 -3.72 8.18 -2.08
N VAL A 142 -4.57 8.08 -1.05
CA VAL A 142 -5.38 6.86 -0.81
C VAL A 142 -6.23 6.49 -2.03
N LEU A 143 -6.64 7.47 -2.85
CA LEU A 143 -7.50 7.23 -4.02
C LEU A 143 -6.83 6.40 -5.10
N GLY A 144 -5.51 6.48 -5.21
CA GLY A 144 -4.72 5.64 -6.13
C GLY A 144 -4.18 4.40 -5.45
N TYR A 145 -3.81 4.51 -4.18
CA TYR A 145 -3.19 3.43 -3.43
C TYR A 145 -4.18 2.32 -3.08
N LEU A 146 -5.39 2.67 -2.61
CA LEU A 146 -6.41 1.71 -2.18
C LEU A 146 -6.85 0.76 -3.31
N PRO A 147 -7.24 1.23 -4.52
CA PRO A 147 -7.66 0.31 -5.58
C PRO A 147 -6.56 -0.66 -5.99
N LEU A 148 -5.30 -0.19 -6.08
CA LEU A 148 -4.17 -1.07 -6.37
C LEU A 148 -3.90 -2.05 -5.24
N ALA A 149 -4.03 -1.63 -3.98
CA ALA A 149 -3.94 -2.52 -2.84
C ALA A 149 -5.04 -3.58 -2.83
N LEU A 150 -6.24 -3.28 -3.33
CA LEU A 150 -7.29 -4.29 -3.49
C LEU A 150 -6.98 -5.25 -4.64
N VAL A 151 -6.50 -4.74 -5.78
CA VAL A 151 -6.08 -5.58 -6.91
C VAL A 151 -4.93 -6.50 -6.52
N GLY A 152 -3.94 -6.00 -5.78
CA GLY A 152 -2.77 -6.77 -5.37
C GLY A 152 -3.09 -7.97 -4.48
N ILE A 153 -4.16 -7.91 -3.67
CA ILE A 153 -4.61 -9.07 -2.88
C ILE A 153 -4.89 -10.28 -3.78
N PHE A 154 -5.50 -10.03 -4.95
CA PHE A 154 -5.80 -11.08 -5.91
C PHE A 154 -4.63 -11.36 -6.85
N LEU A 155 -3.81 -10.36 -7.16
CA LEU A 155 -2.66 -10.49 -8.04
C LEU A 155 -1.54 -11.35 -7.41
N PHE A 156 -1.36 -11.26 -6.10
CA PHE A 156 -0.34 -11.98 -5.33
C PHE A 156 -0.91 -13.19 -4.61
N SER A 157 -1.87 -13.86 -5.25
CA SER A 157 -2.52 -15.06 -4.73
C SER A 157 -2.00 -16.26 -5.49
N ALA A 158 -1.31 -17.15 -4.80
CA ALA A 158 -0.81 -18.40 -5.34
C ALA A 158 -1.66 -19.56 -4.82
N SER A 159 -1.95 -20.54 -5.68
CA SER A 159 -2.71 -21.72 -5.31
C SER A 159 -2.17 -22.99 -5.96
N ALA A 160 -2.36 -24.12 -5.29
CA ALA A 160 -2.01 -25.44 -5.77
C ALA A 160 -3.14 -26.41 -5.47
N THR A 161 -3.56 -27.16 -6.48
CA THR A 161 -4.63 -28.16 -6.36
C THR A 161 -4.12 -29.52 -6.80
N VAL A 162 -4.30 -30.51 -5.93
CA VAL A 162 -4.04 -31.93 -6.22
C VAL A 162 -5.28 -32.75 -5.90
N PRO A 163 -5.46 -33.97 -6.44
CA PRO A 163 -6.64 -34.78 -6.15
C PRO A 163 -6.84 -34.99 -4.64
N GLY A 164 -7.93 -34.42 -4.10
CA GLY A 164 -8.29 -34.53 -2.69
C GLY A 164 -7.65 -33.51 -1.75
N ALA A 165 -6.84 -32.55 -2.26
CA ALA A 165 -6.28 -31.47 -1.46
C ALA A 165 -6.06 -30.16 -2.25
N GLU A 166 -6.30 -29.03 -1.58
CA GLU A 166 -6.09 -27.69 -2.12
C GLU A 166 -5.27 -26.86 -1.13
N ALA A 167 -4.40 -26.00 -1.63
CA ALA A 167 -3.66 -25.04 -0.83
C ALA A 167 -3.62 -23.68 -1.53
N SER A 168 -3.74 -22.60 -0.77
CA SER A 168 -3.62 -21.23 -1.27
C SER A 168 -2.86 -20.35 -0.29
N ILE A 169 -2.13 -19.40 -0.84
CA ILE A 169 -1.39 -18.38 -0.09
C ILE A 169 -1.71 -17.03 -0.71
N SER A 170 -2.22 -16.10 0.08
CA SER A 170 -2.60 -14.78 -0.40
C SER A 170 -2.55 -13.74 0.72
N PRO A 171 -2.40 -12.44 0.43
CA PRO A 171 -2.61 -11.40 1.42
C PRO A 171 -3.98 -11.52 2.09
N ASP A 172 -4.03 -11.45 3.43
CA ASP A 172 -5.30 -11.52 4.18
C ASP A 172 -6.17 -10.31 3.85
N LEU A 173 -7.41 -10.55 3.43
CA LEU A 173 -8.29 -9.52 2.89
C LEU A 173 -8.52 -8.36 3.87
N LEU A 174 -8.75 -8.67 5.14
CA LEU A 174 -9.10 -7.66 6.14
C LEU A 174 -7.91 -6.77 6.50
N SER A 175 -6.79 -7.37 6.90
CA SER A 175 -5.59 -6.62 7.28
C SER A 175 -4.98 -5.89 6.10
N SER A 176 -5.00 -6.49 4.91
CA SER A 176 -4.52 -5.84 3.67
C SER A 176 -5.35 -4.63 3.29
N THR A 177 -6.68 -4.75 3.29
CA THR A 177 -7.57 -3.62 2.96
C THR A 177 -7.41 -2.49 3.97
N LEU A 178 -7.39 -2.82 5.26
CA LEU A 178 -7.36 -1.83 6.32
C LEU A 178 -5.99 -1.16 6.47
N LEU A 179 -4.91 -1.93 6.50
CA LEU A 179 -3.56 -1.40 6.75
C LEU A 179 -2.95 -0.85 5.46
N VAL A 180 -2.80 -1.69 4.43
CA VAL A 180 -2.14 -1.33 3.17
C VAL A 180 -3.01 -0.33 2.40
N GLY A 181 -4.29 -0.65 2.23
CA GLY A 181 -5.19 0.15 1.41
C GLY A 181 -5.62 1.48 2.04
N LEU A 182 -5.78 1.54 3.36
CA LEU A 182 -6.44 2.67 4.02
C LEU A 182 -5.54 3.39 5.03
N LEU A 183 -5.15 2.72 6.12
CA LEU A 183 -4.47 3.38 7.25
C LEU A 183 -3.11 3.94 6.89
N PHE A 184 -2.27 3.19 6.17
CA PHE A 184 -0.95 3.65 5.75
C PHE A 184 -1.01 4.88 4.83
N PRO A 185 -1.69 4.84 3.67
CA PRO A 185 -1.75 5.99 2.78
C PRO A 185 -2.46 7.19 3.40
N LEU A 186 -3.46 7.01 4.27
CA LEU A 186 -4.06 8.13 5.00
C LEU A 186 -3.08 8.75 6.01
N LEU A 187 -2.46 7.94 6.86
CA LEU A 187 -1.59 8.43 7.92
C LEU A 187 -0.32 9.07 7.36
N PHE A 188 0.41 8.32 6.53
CA PHE A 188 1.69 8.76 6.00
C PHE A 188 1.51 9.77 4.86
N GLY A 189 0.38 9.71 4.14
CA GLY A 189 -0.04 10.78 3.24
C GLY A 189 -0.27 12.10 3.99
N ALA A 190 -1.02 12.08 5.09
CA ALA A 190 -1.22 13.28 5.92
C ALA A 190 0.10 13.84 6.45
N ILE A 191 0.99 12.98 6.94
CA ILE A 191 2.32 13.38 7.44
C ILE A 191 3.14 14.06 6.34
N GLY A 192 3.21 13.47 5.13
CA GLY A 192 3.93 14.07 4.00
C GLY A 192 3.42 15.47 3.65
N GLY A 193 2.10 15.66 3.65
CA GLY A 193 1.50 16.98 3.42
C GLY A 193 1.83 18.00 4.52
N VAL A 194 1.78 17.60 5.79
CA VAL A 194 2.14 18.47 6.93
C VAL A 194 3.63 18.84 6.92
N LEU A 195 4.51 17.93 6.50
CA LEU A 195 5.94 18.24 6.38
C LEU A 195 6.21 19.30 5.31
N TYR A 196 5.46 19.29 4.22
CA TYR A 196 5.53 20.35 3.22
C TYR A 196 5.15 21.71 3.80
N SER A 197 4.04 21.80 4.56
CA SER A 197 3.57 23.08 5.12
C SER A 197 4.52 23.74 6.12
N GLN A 198 5.51 23.01 6.63
CA GLN A 198 6.55 23.52 7.53
C GLN A 198 7.82 23.97 6.78
N THR A 199 7.99 23.55 5.52
CA THR A 199 9.23 23.73 4.75
C THR A 199 9.07 24.58 3.49
N GLY A 200 7.83 24.73 2.97
CA GLY A 200 7.46 25.63 1.87
C GLY A 200 6.77 26.89 2.37
#